data_AF-A0A151EZK1-F1
#
_entry.id   AF-A0A151EZK1-F1
#
_cell.length_a   1.000
_cell.length_b   1.000
_cell.length_c   1.000
_cell.angle_alpha   90.00
_cell.angle_beta   90.00
_cell.angle_gamma   90.00
#
_symmetry.space_group_name_H-M   'P 1'
#
loop_
_entity.id
_entity.type
_entity.pdbx_description
1 polymer ?
#
loop_
_entity_poly.entity_id
_entity_poly.type
_entity_poly.pdbx_seq_one_letter_code
_entity_poly.pdbx_strand_id
1 'polypeptide(L)'
;MSLPSFKNFSVGARYFFLFSVSIYFFAIILSFAWVDHETGGIVDNSGTVATEYSTCLYFNIVAFTTLGYGDFHPTDAARGMPLELYSAL
;
A
#
# COMPACT_ATOMS: atom_id res chain seq x y z
N MET A 1 -9.46 -17.60 49.13
CA MET A 1 -9.82 -17.32 47.72
C MET A 1 -9.08 -16.06 47.30
N SER A 2 -7.92 -16.18 46.66
CA SER A 2 -7.09 -15.04 46.25
C SER A 2 -7.63 -14.42 44.96
N LEU A 3 -7.78 -13.10 44.94
CA LEU A 3 -8.27 -12.35 43.78
C LEU A 3 -7.26 -12.43 42.62
N PRO A 4 -7.73 -12.54 41.36
CA PRO A 4 -6.85 -12.52 40.19
C PRO A 4 -6.11 -11.17 40.06
N SER A 5 -4.81 -11.23 39.80
CA SER A 5 -3.92 -10.06 39.72
C SER A 5 -4.17 -9.24 38.44
N PHE A 6 -4.44 -7.94 38.60
CA PHE A 6 -4.74 -6.96 37.53
C PHE A 6 -3.63 -6.75 36.48
N LYS A 7 -2.44 -7.33 36.63
CA LYS A 7 -1.31 -7.13 35.70
C LYS A 7 -1.54 -7.71 34.30
N ASN A 8 -2.40 -8.72 34.14
CA ASN A 8 -2.64 -9.37 32.84
C ASN A 8 -3.57 -8.56 31.92
N PHE A 9 -4.32 -7.58 32.46
CA PHE A 9 -5.24 -6.76 31.67
C PHE A 9 -4.52 -5.83 30.68
N SER A 10 -3.33 -5.32 31.05
CA SER A 10 -2.56 -4.42 30.19
C SER A 10 -1.79 -5.13 29.07
N VAL A 11 -1.40 -6.39 29.27
CA VAL A 11 -0.64 -7.16 28.27
C VAL A 11 -1.52 -7.57 27.09
N GLY A 12 -2.75 -8.04 27.37
CA GLY A 12 -3.73 -8.36 26.32
C GLY A 12 -4.09 -7.14 25.45
N ALA A 13 -4.28 -5.98 26.08
CA ALA A 13 -4.56 -4.73 25.37
C ALA A 13 -3.42 -4.30 24.44
N ARG A 14 -2.16 -4.54 24.82
CA ARG A 14 -0.98 -4.23 23.97
C ARG A 14 -0.94 -5.09 22.70
N TYR A 15 -1.17 -6.40 22.82
CA TYR A 15 -1.20 -7.28 21.66
C TYR A 15 -2.37 -6.98 20.73
N PHE A 16 -3.54 -6.67 21.30
CA PHE A 16 -4.71 -6.23 20.52
C PHE A 16 -4.42 -4.95 19.74
N PHE A 17 -3.79 -3.96 20.38
CA PHE A 17 -3.41 -2.71 19.72
C PHE A 17 -2.45 -2.95 18.55
N LEU A 18 -1.35 -3.70 18.79
CA LEU A 18 -0.37 -4.02 17.75
C LEU A 18 -1.00 -4.79 16.58
N PHE A 19 -1.86 -5.76 16.88
CA PHE A 19 -2.60 -6.51 15.87
C PHE A 19 -3.50 -5.60 15.03
N SER A 20 -4.23 -4.67 15.65
CA SER A 20 -5.06 -3.70 14.92
C SER A 20 -4.23 -2.81 14.00
N VAL A 21 -3.08 -2.31 14.47
CA VAL A 21 -2.17 -1.46 13.69
C VAL A 21 -1.63 -2.22 12.48
N SER A 22 -1.23 -3.49 12.66
CA SER A 22 -0.80 -4.33 11.55
C SER A 22 -1.91 -4.52 10.51
N ILE A 23 -3.16 -4.77 10.94
CA ILE A 23 -4.30 -4.87 10.01
C ILE A 23 -4.48 -3.58 9.21
N TYR A 24 -4.46 -2.42 9.88
CA TYR A 24 -4.61 -1.14 9.19
C TYR A 24 -3.47 -0.90 8.18
N PHE A 25 -2.24 -1.26 8.52
CA PHE A 25 -1.10 -1.15 7.62
C PHE A 25 -1.28 -2.01 6.36
N PHE A 26 -1.71 -3.26 6.51
CA PHE A 26 -2.04 -4.13 5.37
C PHE A 26 -3.21 -3.58 4.55
N ALA A 27 -4.25 -3.06 5.19
CA ALA A 27 -5.40 -2.46 4.50
C ALA A 27 -4.99 -1.23 3.67
N ILE A 28 -4.06 -0.41 4.17
CA ILE A 28 -3.51 0.73 3.41
C ILE A 28 -2.80 0.24 2.15
N ILE A 29 -1.93 -0.77 2.25
CA ILE A 29 -1.21 -1.31 1.07
C ILE A 29 -2.19 -1.84 0.02
N LEU A 30 -3.21 -2.59 0.44
CA LEU A 30 -4.23 -3.12 -0.46
C LEU A 30 -5.07 -2.01 -1.11
N SER A 31 -5.37 -0.94 -0.36
CA SER A 31 -6.09 0.24 -0.86
C SER A 31 -5.28 0.98 -1.90
N PHE A 32 -3.97 1.18 -1.70
CA PHE A 32 -3.11 1.82 -2.70
C PHE A 32 -3.01 0.97 -3.97
N ALA A 33 -2.85 -0.35 -3.84
CA ALA A 33 -2.84 -1.24 -5.00
C ALA A 33 -4.14 -1.18 -5.82
N TRP A 34 -5.28 -0.98 -5.14
CA TRP A 34 -6.57 -0.78 -5.81
C TRP A 34 -6.64 0.58 -6.53
N VAL A 35 -6.14 1.64 -5.90
CA VAL A 35 -6.08 2.98 -6.53
C VAL A 35 -5.20 2.96 -7.78
N ASP A 36 -4.03 2.32 -7.74
CA ASP A 36 -3.14 2.22 -8.90
C ASP A 36 -3.80 1.43 -10.03
N HIS A 37 -4.51 0.35 -9.71
CA HIS A 37 -5.28 -0.43 -10.69
C HIS A 37 -6.34 0.42 -11.42
N GLU A 38 -7.06 1.27 -10.69
CA GLU A 38 -8.16 2.07 -11.25
C GLU A 38 -7.67 3.35 -11.97
N THR A 39 -6.52 3.91 -11.58
CA THR A 39 -6.03 5.21 -12.08
C THR A 39 -5.14 5.14 -13.32
N GLY A 40 -4.94 3.94 -13.87
CA GLY A 40 -4.17 3.72 -15.11
C GLY A 40 -2.99 2.77 -14.97
N GLY A 41 -2.80 2.16 -13.81
CA GLY A 41 -1.75 1.17 -13.56
C GLY A 41 -0.37 1.78 -13.30
N ILE A 42 0.62 0.89 -13.28
CA ILE A 42 2.04 1.22 -13.15
C ILE A 42 2.77 0.94 -14.46
N VAL A 43 3.92 1.56 -14.67
CA VAL A 43 4.72 1.40 -15.90
C VAL A 43 6.03 0.70 -15.57
N ASP A 44 6.45 -0.21 -16.44
CA ASP A 44 7.78 -0.83 -16.37
C ASP A 44 8.86 0.06 -17.03
N ASN A 45 10.13 -0.31 -16.88
CA ASN A 45 11.24 0.38 -17.55
C ASN A 45 11.22 0.31 -19.09
N SER A 46 10.38 -0.53 -19.68
CA SER A 46 10.20 -0.64 -21.14
C SER A 46 9.08 0.24 -21.67
N GLY A 47 8.33 0.93 -20.78
CA GLY A 47 7.15 1.74 -21.13
C GLY A 47 5.84 0.94 -21.21
N THR A 48 5.83 -0.33 -20.82
CA THR A 48 4.62 -1.16 -20.78
C THR A 48 3.80 -0.82 -19.54
N VAL A 49 2.52 -0.51 -19.75
CA VAL A 49 1.58 -0.28 -18.64
C VAL A 49 1.09 -1.62 -18.10
N ALA A 50 1.39 -1.90 -16.84
CA ALA A 50 0.87 -3.02 -16.09
C ALA A 50 -0.31 -2.56 -15.22
N THR A 51 -1.51 -3.01 -15.57
CA THR A 51 -2.74 -2.74 -14.81
C THR A 51 -3.12 -3.90 -13.90
N GLU A 52 -2.37 -5.00 -13.92
CA GLU A 52 -2.71 -6.17 -13.11
C GLU A 52 -2.60 -5.86 -11.61
N TYR A 53 -3.62 -6.25 -10.85
CA TYR A 53 -3.68 -6.00 -9.40
C TYR A 53 -2.49 -6.60 -8.65
N SER A 54 -2.04 -7.80 -9.05
CA SER A 54 -0.86 -8.47 -8.48
C SER A 54 0.40 -7.63 -8.63
N THR A 55 0.57 -6.99 -9.79
CA THR A 55 1.74 -6.17 -10.12
C THR A 55 1.69 -4.84 -9.39
N CYS A 56 0.50 -4.23 -9.27
CA CYS A 56 0.27 -3.04 -8.44
C CYS A 56 0.50 -3.32 -6.95
N LEU A 57 0.06 -4.48 -6.46
CA LEU A 57 0.28 -4.91 -5.08
C LEU A 57 1.77 -5.13 -4.79
N TYR A 58 2.49 -5.79 -5.69
CA TYR A 58 3.94 -5.97 -5.60
C TYR A 58 4.66 -4.61 -5.52
N PHE A 59 4.33 -3.68 -6.42
CA PHE A 59 4.90 -2.33 -6.42
C PHE A 59 4.67 -1.61 -5.08
N ASN A 60 3.45 -1.67 -4.55
CA ASN A 60 3.13 -1.06 -3.26
C ASN A 60 3.88 -1.73 -2.10
N ILE A 61 4.01 -3.05 -2.08
CA ILE A 61 4.81 -3.74 -1.06
C ILE A 61 6.27 -3.26 -1.11
N VAL A 62 6.87 -3.22 -2.30
CA VAL A 62 8.27 -2.77 -2.51
C VAL A 62 8.46 -1.30 -2.10
N ALA A 63 7.46 -0.44 -2.36
CA ALA A 63 7.48 0.96 -1.98
C ALA A 63 7.32 1.17 -0.46
N PHE A 64 6.31 0.56 0.17
CA PHE A 64 6.05 0.68 1.62
C PHE A 64 7.15 0.02 2.47
N THR A 65 7.85 -0.98 1.94
CA THR A 65 9.03 -1.59 2.58
C THR A 65 10.31 -0.81 2.30
N THR A 66 10.27 0.27 1.51
CA THR A 66 11.41 1.10 1.12
C THR A 66 12.51 0.36 0.36
N LEU A 67 12.20 -0.82 -0.20
CA LEU A 67 13.14 -1.59 -1.02
C LEU A 67 13.42 -0.87 -2.34
N GLY A 68 12.35 -0.43 -3.03
CA GLY A 68 12.45 0.42 -4.22
C GLY A 68 13.33 -0.15 -5.34
N TYR A 69 13.02 -1.34 -5.85
CA TYR A 69 13.84 -1.98 -6.91
C TYR A 69 13.96 -1.16 -8.20
N GLY A 70 13.02 -0.26 -8.48
CA GLY A 70 13.03 0.60 -9.67
C GLY A 70 12.68 -0.13 -10.97
N ASP A 71 12.00 -1.27 -10.87
CA ASP A 71 11.43 -2.03 -11.99
C ASP A 71 10.10 -1.45 -12.48
N PHE A 72 9.32 -0.88 -11.56
CA PHE A 72 8.08 -0.16 -11.86
C PHE A 72 8.05 1.25 -11.28
N HIS A 73 7.31 2.13 -11.95
CA HIS A 73 7.02 3.48 -11.48
C HIS A 73 5.56 3.86 -11.82
N PRO A 74 4.92 4.77 -11.06
CA PRO A 74 3.54 5.17 -11.33
C PRO A 74 3.42 5.83 -12.70
N THR A 75 2.29 5.62 -13.36
CA THR A 75 1.90 6.36 -14.57
C THR A 75 1.74 7.85 -14.28
N ASP A 76 1.86 8.71 -15.29
CA ASP A 76 1.66 10.16 -15.11
C ASP A 76 0.25 10.51 -14.62
N ALA A 77 -0.76 9.69 -14.98
CA ALA A 77 -2.11 9.78 -14.44
C ALA A 77 -2.14 9.47 -12.92
N ALA A 78 -1.48 8.40 -12.49
CA ALA A 78 -1.34 8.06 -11.07
C ALA A 78 -0.51 9.08 -10.27
N ARG A 79 0.38 9.84 -10.92
CA ARG A 79 1.13 10.96 -10.31
C ARG A 79 0.28 12.21 -10.07
N GLY A 80 -1.00 12.20 -10.44
CA GLY A 80 -1.90 13.33 -10.27
C GLY A 80 -1.72 14.43 -11.33
N MET A 81 -1.12 14.11 -12.49
CA MET A 81 -1.05 15.05 -13.60
C MET A 81 -2.44 15.18 -14.25
N PRO A 82 -3.02 16.39 -14.34
CA PRO A 82 -4.31 16.58 -14.99
C PRO A 82 -4.25 16.15 -16.46
N LEU A 83 -5.24 15.37 -16.90
CA LEU A 83 -5.37 14.88 -18.28
C LEU A 83 -5.37 16.01 -19.33
N GLU A 84 -5.70 17.25 -18.93
CA GLU A 84 -5.67 18.42 -19.83
C GLU A 84 -4.25 18.79 -20.29
N LEU A 85 -3.24 18.60 -19.43
CA LEU A 85 -1.83 18.84 -19.77
C LEU A 85 -1.26 17.77 -20.72
N TYR A 86 -1.89 16.60 -20.84
CA TYR A 86 -1.48 15.53 -21.76
C TYR A 86 -1.81 15.85 -23.22
N SER A 87 -2.87 16.61 -23.49
CA SER A 87 -3.24 17.03 -24.86
C SER A 87 -2.37 18.17 -25.42
N ALA A 88 -1.50 18.74 -24.60
CA ALA A 88 -0.68 19.90 -24.91
C ALA A 88 0.80 19.57 -25.19
N LEU A 89 1.17 18.28 -25.19
CA LEU A 89 2.50 17.74 -25.51
C LEU A 89 2.41 16.77 -26.69
#